data_AF-A0AAV7A873-F1
#
_entry.id   AF-A0AAV7A873-F1
#
_cell.length_a   1.000
_cell.length_b   1.000
_cell.length_c   1.000
_cell.angle_alpha   90.00
_cell.angle_beta   90.00
_cell.angle_gamma   90.00
#
_symmetry.space_group_name_H-M   'P 1'
#
loop_
_entity.id
_entity.type
_entity.pdbx_description
1 polymer ?
#
loop_
_entity_poly.entity_id
_entity_poly.type
_entity_poly.pdbx_seq_one_letter_code
_entity_poly.pdbx_strand_id
1 'polypeptide(L)'
;MALFPAAGAMFSLQGTDLWHWAAWLTLLYLLFKVSQLFLMWRDMVTAYRPFPGPLCHWLYGNAREFLQIGKDLDLVYRWAQSYTYGFPLWLGNFYASLIITHPDYAKAILTRQDPKDDTAYRFIIPWIGEGLLVSSGQKWFQHRRLITPGFHYDVLKPYVTLMADCTKIMLDKWERLVPDGNPVELFHHVSLMTLDSIMKCAFSYQSNCQTDSENAYIKSSVRALLSGRSQVSGASLS
;
A
#
# COMPACT_ATOMS: atom_id res chain seq x y z
N MET A 1 -0.94 -85.28 -1.12
CA MET A 1 -2.01 -84.85 -2.04
C MET A 1 -2.31 -83.40 -1.74
N ALA A 2 -2.14 -82.54 -2.73
CA ALA A 2 -1.77 -81.14 -2.57
C ALA A 2 -2.94 -80.14 -2.44
N LEU A 3 -2.71 -79.10 -1.62
CA LEU A 3 -3.03 -77.68 -1.79
C LEU A 3 -4.48 -77.25 -2.14
N PHE A 4 -5.17 -76.66 -1.16
CA PHE A 4 -6.29 -75.71 -1.34
C PHE A 4 -5.77 -74.26 -1.48
N PRO A 5 -6.54 -73.33 -2.08
CA PRO A 5 -6.03 -72.31 -2.98
C PRO A 5 -5.75 -70.93 -2.36
N ALA A 6 -4.83 -70.22 -3.02
CA ALA A 6 -4.82 -68.79 -3.30
C ALA A 6 -5.07 -67.81 -2.13
N ALA A 7 -4.01 -67.53 -1.37
CA ALA A 7 -3.79 -66.20 -0.81
C ALA A 7 -3.36 -65.26 -1.95
N GLY A 8 -4.34 -64.64 -2.62
CA GLY A 8 -4.08 -63.83 -3.81
C GLY A 8 -5.16 -62.78 -4.05
N ALA A 9 -5.42 -61.93 -3.07
CA ALA A 9 -6.19 -60.69 -3.27
C ALA A 9 -5.96 -59.73 -2.10
N MET A 10 -4.73 -59.28 -1.89
CA MET A 10 -4.47 -58.18 -0.95
C MET A 10 -4.00 -56.97 -1.75
N PHE A 11 -4.96 -56.07 -1.99
CA PHE A 11 -4.76 -54.67 -2.35
C PHE A 11 -3.99 -54.38 -3.66
N SER A 12 -4.66 -54.60 -4.80
CA SER A 12 -4.41 -53.73 -5.95
C SER A 12 -5.15 -52.40 -5.69
N LEU A 13 -4.47 -51.42 -5.09
CA LEU A 13 -4.95 -50.03 -5.13
C LEU A 13 -4.96 -49.60 -6.61
N GLN A 14 -6.11 -49.71 -7.26
CA GLN A 14 -6.30 -49.11 -8.57
C GLN A 14 -6.11 -47.60 -8.41
N GLY A 15 -5.33 -46.99 -9.30
CA GLY A 15 -5.02 -45.56 -9.25
C GLY A 15 -6.26 -44.65 -9.19
N THR A 16 -7.44 -45.15 -9.55
CA THR A 16 -8.74 -44.48 -9.43
C THR A 16 -9.15 -44.18 -7.99
N ASP A 17 -8.84 -45.06 -7.04
CA ASP A 17 -9.20 -44.88 -5.63
C ASP A 17 -8.46 -43.70 -5.01
N LEU A 18 -7.19 -43.48 -5.42
CA LEU A 18 -6.38 -42.37 -4.96
C LEU A 18 -6.97 -41.01 -5.39
N TRP A 19 -7.50 -40.92 -6.62
CA TRP A 19 -8.12 -39.70 -7.13
C TRP A 19 -9.41 -39.34 -6.39
N HIS A 20 -10.21 -40.33 -5.99
CA HIS A 20 -11.41 -40.09 -5.19
C HIS A 20 -11.07 -39.57 -3.79
N TRP A 21 -10.07 -40.15 -3.11
CA TRP A 21 -9.60 -39.63 -1.83
C TRP A 21 -9.02 -38.22 -1.95
N ALA A 22 -8.22 -37.95 -2.99
CA ALA A 22 -7.72 -36.61 -3.27
C ALA A 22 -8.85 -35.60 -3.53
N ALA A 23 -9.90 -36.00 -4.27
CA ALA A 23 -11.07 -35.17 -4.51
C ALA A 23 -11.86 -34.89 -3.21
N TRP A 24 -12.02 -35.88 -2.33
CA TRP A 24 -12.68 -35.68 -1.04
C TRP A 24 -11.88 -34.79 -0.09
N LEU A 25 -10.55 -34.98 -0.03
CA LEU A 25 -9.68 -34.15 0.79
C LEU A 25 -9.65 -32.71 0.29
N THR A 26 -9.62 -32.49 -1.03
CA THR A 26 -9.70 -31.14 -1.61
C THR A 26 -11.07 -30.51 -1.35
N LEU A 27 -12.17 -31.26 -1.51
CA LEU A 27 -13.51 -30.77 -1.17
C LEU A 27 -13.65 -30.40 0.30
N LEU A 28 -13.17 -31.25 1.21
CA LEU A 28 -13.20 -30.99 2.66
C LEU A 28 -12.37 -29.76 3.02
N TYR A 29 -11.19 -29.62 2.42
CA TYR A 29 -10.37 -28.41 2.58
C TYR A 29 -11.07 -27.16 2.06
N LEU A 30 -11.72 -27.22 0.88
CA LEU A 30 -12.49 -26.11 0.33
C LEU A 30 -13.67 -25.73 1.24
N LEU A 31 -14.43 -26.71 1.75
CA LEU A 31 -15.53 -26.46 2.69
C LEU A 31 -15.03 -25.82 3.98
N PHE A 32 -13.89 -26.26 4.50
CA PHE A 32 -13.25 -25.64 5.66
C PHE A 32 -12.81 -24.19 5.38
N LYS A 33 -12.21 -23.91 4.21
CA LYS A 33 -11.85 -22.54 3.82
C LYS A 33 -13.09 -21.65 3.63
N VAL A 34 -14.17 -22.18 3.04
CA VAL A 34 -15.44 -21.47 2.87
C VAL A 34 -16.07 -21.15 4.22
N SER A 35 -16.07 -22.09 5.17
CA SER A 35 -16.60 -21.84 6.51
C SER A 35 -15.78 -20.78 7.26
N GLN A 36 -14.44 -20.82 7.16
CA GLN A 36 -13.57 -19.77 7.70
C GLN A 36 -13.88 -18.39 7.09
N LEU A 37 -14.02 -18.31 5.76
CA LEU A 37 -14.35 -17.06 5.07
C LEU A 37 -15.73 -16.54 5.44
N PHE A 38 -16.71 -17.43 5.60
CA PHE A 38 -18.06 -17.06 6.02
C PHE A 38 -18.09 -16.52 7.45
N LEU A 39 -17.38 -17.16 8.38
CA LEU A 39 -17.24 -16.67 9.74
C LEU A 39 -16.55 -15.30 9.77
N MET A 40 -15.45 -15.14 9.02
CA MET A 40 -14.74 -13.86 8.89
C MET A 40 -15.64 -12.75 8.33
N TRP A 41 -16.39 -13.04 7.26
CA TRP A 41 -17.34 -12.10 6.68
C TRP A 41 -18.43 -11.69 7.68
N ARG A 42 -19.03 -12.66 8.38
CA ARG A 42 -20.05 -12.42 9.40
C ARG A 42 -19.53 -11.51 10.51
N ASP A 43 -18.32 -11.77 10.99
CA ASP A 43 -17.71 -10.99 12.06
C ASP A 43 -17.41 -9.55 11.59
N MET A 44 -16.90 -9.38 10.36
CA MET A 44 -16.70 -8.05 9.75
C MET A 44 -18.02 -7.27 9.58
N VAL A 45 -19.06 -7.92 9.05
CA VAL A 45 -20.39 -7.29 8.88
C VAL A 45 -20.95 -6.86 10.24
N THR A 46 -20.79 -7.71 11.25
CA THR A 46 -21.25 -7.40 12.62
C THR A 46 -20.47 -6.23 13.20
N ALA A 47 -19.15 -6.18 13.01
CA ALA A 47 -18.30 -5.10 13.51
C ALA A 47 -18.61 -3.74 12.85
N TYR A 48 -18.92 -3.73 11.55
CA TYR A 48 -19.22 -2.50 10.81
C TYR A 48 -20.70 -2.09 10.84
N ARG A 49 -21.61 -2.95 11.30
CA ARG A 49 -23.05 -2.68 11.41
C ARG A 49 -23.43 -1.35 12.11
N PRO A 50 -22.71 -0.88 13.15
CA PRO A 50 -23.03 0.39 13.80
C PRO A 50 -22.78 1.62 12.92
N PHE A 51 -22.02 1.48 11.84
CA PHE A 51 -21.61 2.60 10.99
C PHE A 51 -22.52 2.71 9.77
N PRO A 52 -23.16 3.87 9.54
CA PRO A 52 -23.85 4.11 8.28
C PRO A 52 -22.82 4.20 7.15
N GLY A 53 -23.20 3.75 5.95
CA GLY A 53 -22.29 3.72 4.81
C GLY A 53 -23.01 3.64 3.48
N PRO A 54 -22.28 3.87 2.37
CA PRO A 54 -22.82 3.81 1.02
C PRO A 54 -23.31 2.39 0.69
N LEU A 55 -24.25 2.31 -0.25
CA LEU A 55 -24.78 1.04 -0.74
C LEU A 55 -23.65 0.21 -1.36
N CYS A 56 -23.46 -1.01 -0.84
CA CYS A 56 -22.42 -1.91 -1.31
C CYS A 56 -23.00 -2.95 -2.28
N HIS A 57 -22.32 -3.19 -3.40
CA HIS A 57 -22.67 -4.30 -4.30
C HIS A 57 -22.35 -5.64 -3.62
N TRP A 58 -23.24 -6.63 -3.78
CA TRP A 58 -23.16 -7.93 -3.08
C TRP A 58 -21.89 -8.76 -3.34
N LEU A 59 -21.17 -8.48 -4.44
CA LEU A 59 -19.94 -9.19 -4.84
C LEU A 59 -18.68 -8.32 -4.78
N TYR A 60 -18.80 -7.04 -5.16
CA TYR A 60 -17.65 -6.15 -5.35
C TYR A 60 -17.56 -5.08 -4.25
N GLY A 61 -18.51 -5.04 -3.31
CA GLY A 61 -18.61 -3.97 -2.33
C GLY A 61 -18.71 -2.61 -3.03
N ASN A 62 -17.85 -1.69 -2.61
CA ASN A 62 -17.67 -0.35 -3.17
C ASN A 62 -16.49 -0.27 -4.16
N ALA A 63 -15.93 -1.41 -4.59
CA ALA A 63 -14.72 -1.38 -5.41
C ALA A 63 -14.92 -0.69 -6.76
N ARG A 64 -16.13 -0.77 -7.33
CA ARG A 64 -16.43 -0.16 -8.64
C ARG A 64 -16.38 1.36 -8.61
N GLU A 65 -16.78 1.96 -7.49
CA GLU A 65 -16.72 3.41 -7.32
C GLU A 65 -15.27 3.93 -7.25
N PHE A 66 -14.33 3.09 -6.80
CA PHE A 66 -12.89 3.39 -6.70
C PHE A 66 -12.05 2.93 -7.90
N LEU A 67 -12.68 2.36 -8.93
CA LEU A 67 -12.00 2.09 -10.20
C LEU A 67 -11.91 3.36 -11.08
N GLN A 68 -12.57 4.46 -10.70
CA GLN A 68 -12.52 5.73 -11.41
C GLN A 68 -11.31 6.55 -10.98
N ILE A 69 -10.21 6.26 -11.64
CA ILE A 69 -8.95 6.99 -11.57
C ILE A 69 -9.16 8.51 -11.46
N GLY A 70 -8.62 9.11 -10.39
CA GLY A 70 -8.57 10.55 -10.18
C GLY A 70 -9.83 11.17 -9.54
N LYS A 71 -10.91 10.40 -9.36
CA LYS A 71 -12.14 10.85 -8.67
C LYS A 71 -12.32 10.26 -7.28
N ASP A 72 -11.41 9.40 -6.86
CA ASP A 72 -11.50 8.66 -5.59
C ASP A 72 -11.53 9.59 -4.39
N LEU A 73 -10.68 10.62 -4.37
CA LEU A 73 -10.64 11.60 -3.28
C LEU A 73 -11.92 12.43 -3.22
N ASP A 74 -12.45 12.86 -4.36
CA ASP A 74 -13.72 13.61 -4.43
C ASP A 74 -14.90 12.75 -3.98
N LEU A 75 -14.88 11.45 -4.28
CA LEU A 75 -15.87 10.49 -3.79
C LEU A 75 -15.79 10.32 -2.28
N VAL A 76 -14.58 10.06 -1.75
CA VAL A 76 -14.33 9.93 -0.31
C VAL A 76 -14.75 11.20 0.42
N TYR A 77 -14.45 12.38 -0.13
CA TYR A 77 -14.85 13.66 0.43
C TYR A 77 -16.37 13.81 0.47
N ARG A 78 -17.09 13.51 -0.62
CA ARG A 78 -18.56 13.55 -0.64
C ARG A 78 -19.20 12.59 0.36
N TRP A 79 -18.64 11.39 0.51
CA TRP A 79 -19.11 10.44 1.51
C TRP A 79 -18.78 10.89 2.93
N ALA A 80 -17.61 11.50 3.16
CA ALA A 80 -17.25 12.07 4.44
C ALA A 80 -18.21 13.20 4.88
N GLN A 81 -18.72 13.99 3.93
CA GLN A 81 -19.75 14.98 4.21
C GLN A 81 -21.10 14.35 4.59
N SER A 82 -21.41 13.17 4.03
CA SER A 82 -22.67 12.46 4.27
C SER A 82 -22.64 11.63 5.57
N TYR A 83 -21.46 11.13 5.94
CA TYR A 83 -21.24 10.26 7.10
C TYR A 83 -20.24 10.91 8.06
N THR A 84 -20.76 11.63 9.05
CA THR A 84 -20.00 12.55 9.91
C THR A 84 -18.92 11.89 10.77
N TYR A 85 -19.15 10.66 11.26
CA TYR A 85 -18.21 9.98 12.15
C TYR A 85 -17.22 9.08 11.40
N GLY A 86 -17.74 8.33 10.46
CA GLY A 86 -17.00 7.43 9.59
C GLY A 86 -17.96 6.52 8.85
N PHE A 87 -17.44 5.85 7.83
CA PHE A 87 -18.21 4.94 6.99
C PHE A 87 -17.37 3.73 6.58
N PRO A 88 -17.97 2.53 6.48
CA PRO A 88 -17.26 1.35 6.02
C PRO A 88 -17.05 1.42 4.50
N LEU A 89 -15.85 1.05 4.07
CA LEU A 89 -15.47 0.85 2.69
C LEU A 89 -15.20 -0.63 2.45
N TRP A 90 -16.03 -1.27 1.63
CA TRP A 90 -15.90 -2.68 1.28
C TRP A 90 -15.18 -2.84 -0.06
N LEU A 91 -14.11 -3.64 -0.11
CA LEU A 91 -13.48 -4.08 -1.35
C LEU A 91 -13.79 -5.56 -1.55
N GLY A 92 -14.86 -5.84 -2.30
CA GLY A 92 -15.44 -7.17 -2.35
C GLY A 92 -16.03 -7.61 -1.00
N ASN A 93 -16.12 -8.92 -0.80
CA ASN A 93 -16.79 -9.51 0.37
C ASN A 93 -15.86 -9.85 1.53
N PHE A 94 -14.53 -9.77 1.35
CA PHE A 94 -13.58 -10.28 2.34
C PHE A 94 -12.60 -9.23 2.86
N TYR A 95 -12.74 -7.99 2.39
CA TYR A 95 -11.92 -6.88 2.83
C TYR A 95 -12.80 -5.66 3.05
N ALA A 96 -12.69 -5.07 4.24
CA ALA A 96 -13.37 -3.84 4.58
C ALA A 96 -12.54 -3.00 5.54
N SER A 97 -12.52 -1.70 5.29
CA SER A 97 -11.87 -0.70 6.13
C SER A 97 -12.90 0.32 6.63
N LEU A 98 -12.65 0.90 7.80
CA LEU A 98 -13.44 2.04 8.28
C LEU A 98 -12.72 3.33 7.91
N ILE A 99 -13.35 4.14 7.08
CA ILE A 99 -12.88 5.50 6.82
C ILE A 99 -13.38 6.40 7.94
N ILE A 100 -12.46 7.02 8.65
CA ILE A 100 -12.76 7.88 9.79
C ILE A 100 -12.67 9.34 9.36
N THR A 101 -13.71 10.09 9.67
CA THR A 101 -13.91 11.47 9.21
C THR A 101 -14.03 12.46 10.36
N HIS A 102 -14.26 11.98 11.59
CA HIS A 102 -14.38 12.81 12.78
C HIS A 102 -13.09 12.87 13.62
N PRO A 103 -12.70 14.06 14.13
CA PRO A 103 -11.47 14.23 14.90
C PRO A 103 -11.43 13.39 16.17
N ASP A 104 -12.54 13.22 16.89
CA ASP A 104 -12.57 12.41 18.12
C ASP A 104 -12.29 10.92 17.86
N TYR A 105 -12.81 10.39 16.74
CA TYR A 105 -12.52 9.01 16.32
C TYR A 105 -11.06 8.89 15.87
N ALA A 106 -10.57 9.85 15.09
CA ALA A 106 -9.18 9.89 14.67
C ALA A 106 -8.25 9.92 15.89
N LYS A 107 -8.55 10.74 16.91
CA LYS A 107 -7.80 10.80 18.17
C LYS A 107 -7.84 9.46 18.90
N ALA A 108 -9.00 8.82 19.02
CA ALA A 108 -9.15 7.55 19.72
C ALA A 108 -8.29 6.43 19.10
N ILE A 109 -8.08 6.45 17.78
CA ILE A 109 -7.24 5.46 17.09
C ILE A 109 -5.78 5.88 17.01
N LEU A 110 -5.48 7.12 16.59
CA LEU A 110 -4.11 7.57 16.35
C LEU A 110 -3.28 7.77 17.62
N THR A 111 -3.94 7.85 18.80
CA THR A 111 -3.24 7.89 20.10
C THR A 111 -2.84 6.52 20.60
N ARG A 112 -3.44 5.45 20.06
CA ARG A 112 -3.11 4.07 20.41
C ARG A 112 -1.84 3.62 19.68
N GLN A 113 -1.16 2.63 20.25
CA GLN A 113 0.03 2.00 19.64
C GLN A 113 -0.34 0.77 18.81
N ASP A 114 -1.52 0.77 18.20
CA ASP A 114 -1.95 -0.33 17.34
C ASP A 114 -1.01 -0.46 16.12
N PRO A 115 -0.77 -1.67 15.62
CA PRO A 115 0.03 -1.87 14.43
C PRO A 115 -0.64 -1.19 13.22
N LYS A 116 0.19 -0.84 12.23
CA LYS A 116 -0.32 -0.35 10.95
C LYS A 116 -1.03 -1.48 10.21
N ASP A 117 -1.94 -1.10 9.32
CA ASP A 117 -2.68 -2.07 8.49
C ASP A 117 -1.71 -2.95 7.69
N ASP A 118 -1.76 -4.27 7.90
CA ASP A 118 -0.89 -5.20 7.16
C ASP A 118 -1.18 -5.15 5.67
N THR A 119 -2.45 -4.99 5.28
CA THR A 119 -2.86 -5.15 3.89
C THR A 119 -2.28 -4.06 2.99
N ALA A 120 -2.41 -2.79 3.38
CA ALA A 120 -1.85 -1.67 2.64
C ALA A 120 -0.32 -1.66 2.67
N TYR A 121 0.28 -1.90 3.84
CA TYR A 121 1.74 -1.81 3.98
C TYR A 121 2.48 -2.99 3.35
N ARG A 122 1.86 -4.17 3.23
CA ARG A 122 2.46 -5.35 2.57
C ARG A 122 2.80 -5.13 1.11
N PHE A 123 2.08 -4.25 0.40
CA PHE A 123 2.41 -3.88 -0.97
C PHE A 123 3.70 -3.06 -1.09
N ILE A 124 4.11 -2.37 -0.01
CA ILE A 124 5.29 -1.50 -0.01
C ILE A 124 6.54 -2.25 0.49
N ILE A 125 6.37 -3.36 1.23
CA ILE A 125 7.47 -4.19 1.77
C ILE A 125 8.49 -4.61 0.70
N PRO A 126 8.11 -5.12 -0.49
CA PRO A 126 9.11 -5.53 -1.49
C PRO A 126 10.01 -4.39 -1.97
N TRP A 127 9.57 -3.13 -1.83
CA TRP A 127 10.32 -1.97 -2.27
C TRP A 127 11.22 -1.38 -1.17
N ILE A 128 10.67 -1.13 0.02
CA ILE A 128 11.40 -0.43 1.12
C ILE A 128 11.84 -1.36 2.25
N GLY A 129 11.47 -2.64 2.19
CA GLY A 129 11.69 -3.61 3.26
C GLY A 129 10.93 -3.33 4.55
N GLU A 130 11.33 -4.00 5.63
CA GLU A 130 10.77 -3.81 6.97
C GLU A 130 11.42 -2.62 7.72
N GLY A 131 11.37 -1.44 7.10
CA GLY A 131 11.90 -0.20 7.67
C GLY A 131 11.06 0.37 8.81
N LEU A 132 11.42 1.58 9.27
CA LEU A 132 10.68 2.31 10.31
C LEU A 132 9.19 2.50 9.97
N LEU A 133 8.88 2.69 8.68
CA LEU A 133 7.51 2.90 8.22
C LEU A 133 6.63 1.66 8.40
N VAL A 134 7.15 0.47 8.10
CA VAL A 134 6.37 -0.78 8.12
C VAL A 134 6.42 -1.48 9.49
N SER A 135 7.57 -1.45 10.15
CA SER A 135 7.78 -2.16 11.42
C SER A 135 6.75 -1.77 12.50
N SER A 136 6.52 -2.70 13.43
CA SER A 136 5.61 -2.56 14.57
C SER A 136 6.28 -3.00 15.88
N GLY A 137 5.63 -2.67 17.01
CA GLY A 137 6.05 -3.10 18.35
C GLY A 137 7.47 -2.65 18.74
N GLN A 138 8.24 -3.56 19.34
CA GLN A 138 9.56 -3.25 19.89
C GLN A 138 10.60 -2.87 18.81
N LYS A 139 10.57 -3.53 17.64
CA LYS A 139 11.47 -3.23 16.52
C LYS A 139 11.25 -1.79 16.03
N TRP A 140 10.00 -1.38 15.87
CA TRP A 140 9.64 0.00 15.54
C TRP A 140 10.12 1.00 16.59
N PHE A 141 9.91 0.69 17.87
CA PHE A 141 10.31 1.58 18.96
C PHE A 141 11.84 1.79 18.99
N GLN A 142 12.61 0.73 18.82
CA GLN A 142 14.07 0.78 18.73
C GLN A 142 14.53 1.65 17.55
N HIS A 143 13.99 1.41 16.34
CA HIS A 143 14.33 2.20 15.15
C HIS A 143 13.94 3.68 15.33
N ARG A 144 12.76 3.96 15.91
CA ARG A 144 12.29 5.33 16.14
C ARG A 144 13.18 6.06 17.14
N ARG A 145 13.56 5.41 18.24
CA ARG A 145 14.48 5.98 19.24
C ARG A 145 15.85 6.29 18.64
N LEU A 146 16.34 5.43 17.74
CA LEU A 146 17.63 5.65 17.06
C LEU A 146 17.60 6.83 16.08
N ILE A 147 16.52 6.97 15.32
CA ILE A 147 16.43 7.94 14.22
C ILE A 147 15.97 9.33 14.68
N THR A 148 15.11 9.43 15.71
CA THR A 148 14.52 10.71 16.17
C THR A 148 15.56 11.80 16.46
N PRO A 149 16.73 11.53 17.07
CA PRO A 149 17.76 12.56 17.28
C PRO A 149 18.27 13.23 16.01
N GLY A 150 18.27 12.53 14.86
CA GLY A 150 18.68 13.09 13.57
C GLY A 150 17.72 14.16 13.02
N PHE A 151 16.53 14.27 13.59
CA PHE A 151 15.53 15.31 13.23
C PHE A 151 15.46 16.42 14.28
N HIS A 152 16.43 16.51 15.19
CA HIS A 152 16.51 17.60 16.16
C HIS A 152 16.88 18.93 15.48
N TYR A 153 16.36 20.06 15.98
CA TYR A 153 16.51 21.36 15.31
C TYR A 153 17.97 21.76 15.07
N ASP A 154 18.90 21.40 15.96
CA ASP A 154 20.33 21.67 15.78
C ASP A 154 20.96 20.92 14.61
N VAL A 155 20.43 19.73 14.28
CA VAL A 155 20.84 18.94 13.10
C VAL A 155 20.22 19.52 11.83
N LEU A 156 19.00 20.07 11.92
CA LEU A 156 18.28 20.61 10.77
C LEU A 156 18.73 22.03 10.36
N LYS A 157 19.29 22.83 11.27
CA LYS A 157 19.73 24.22 10.98
C LYS A 157 20.65 24.30 9.75
N PRO A 158 21.72 23.48 9.61
CA PRO A 158 22.58 23.52 8.42
C PRO A 158 21.87 23.06 7.13
N TYR A 159 20.83 22.23 7.24
CA TYR A 159 20.11 21.72 6.08
C TYR A 159 19.37 22.82 5.31
N VAL A 160 19.00 23.91 5.98
CA VAL A 160 18.36 25.07 5.33
C VAL A 160 19.22 25.61 4.19
N THR A 161 20.53 25.75 4.42
CA THR A 161 21.47 26.21 3.39
C THR A 161 21.55 25.22 2.23
N LEU A 162 21.65 23.91 2.52
CA LEU A 162 21.71 22.87 1.49
C LEU A 162 20.44 22.81 0.65
N MET A 163 19.27 22.94 1.28
CA MET A 163 17.97 22.99 0.59
C MET A 163 17.84 24.26 -0.26
N ALA A 164 18.33 25.40 0.22
CA ALA A 164 18.36 26.64 -0.55
C ALA A 164 19.24 26.50 -1.81
N ASP A 165 20.41 25.89 -1.69
CA ASP A 165 21.30 25.61 -2.83
C ASP A 165 20.64 24.68 -3.86
N CYS A 166 20.00 23.60 -3.40
CA CYS A 166 19.23 22.71 -4.27
C CYS A 166 18.08 23.44 -4.98
N THR A 167 17.40 24.34 -4.27
CA THR A 167 16.29 25.14 -4.83
C THR A 167 16.80 26.12 -5.88
N LYS A 168 17.94 26.77 -5.62
CA LYS A 168 18.57 27.69 -6.58
C LYS A 168 18.88 27.01 -7.91
N ILE A 169 19.44 25.79 -7.87
CA ILE A 169 19.71 24.99 -9.08
C ILE A 169 18.43 24.74 -9.89
N MET A 170 17.30 24.47 -9.22
CA MET A 170 16.01 24.29 -9.87
C MET A 170 15.51 25.58 -10.51
N LEU A 171 15.62 26.72 -9.80
CA LEU A 171 15.21 28.03 -10.28
C LEU A 171 16.04 28.50 -11.48
N ASP A 172 17.37 28.32 -11.44
CA ASP A 172 18.28 28.66 -12.54
C ASP A 172 17.91 27.91 -13.84
N LYS A 173 17.28 26.73 -13.74
CA LYS A 173 16.77 26.00 -14.91
C LYS A 173 15.44 26.56 -15.38
N TRP A 174 14.54 26.87 -14.47
CA TRP A 174 13.26 27.48 -14.83
C TRP A 174 13.49 28.81 -15.55
N GLU A 175 14.45 29.63 -15.10
CA GLU A 175 14.82 30.87 -15.77
C GLU A 175 15.26 30.66 -17.24
N ARG A 176 15.85 29.52 -17.57
CA ARG A 176 16.22 29.17 -18.95
C ARG A 176 15.07 28.59 -19.78
N LEU A 177 14.02 28.07 -19.14
CA LEU A 177 12.86 27.45 -19.79
C LEU A 177 11.71 28.45 -20.01
N VAL A 178 11.63 29.49 -19.18
CA VAL A 178 10.63 30.57 -19.26
C VAL A 178 10.68 31.41 -20.56
N PRO A 179 11.83 31.68 -21.20
CA PRO A 179 11.90 32.46 -22.44
C PRO A 179 11.09 31.86 -23.59
N ASP A 180 10.84 30.55 -23.56
CA ASP A 180 10.14 29.84 -24.62
C ASP A 180 8.60 30.01 -24.55
N GLY A 181 8.07 30.68 -23.51
CA GLY A 181 6.63 30.89 -23.32
C GLY A 181 5.82 29.60 -23.12
N ASN A 182 6.49 28.46 -23.04
CA ASN A 182 5.88 27.15 -22.93
C ASN A 182 5.56 26.80 -21.47
N PRO A 183 4.43 26.10 -21.20
CA PRO A 183 4.14 25.58 -19.87
C PRO A 183 5.26 24.65 -19.38
N VAL A 184 5.72 24.85 -18.14
CA VAL A 184 6.73 24.01 -17.50
C VAL A 184 6.06 23.04 -16.54
N GLU A 185 6.34 21.75 -16.70
CA GLU A 185 5.90 20.69 -15.80
C GLU A 185 6.70 20.75 -14.49
N LEU A 186 6.06 21.03 -13.34
CA LEU A 186 6.78 21.29 -12.09
C LEU A 186 7.09 20.02 -11.29
N PHE A 187 6.29 18.97 -11.40
CA PHE A 187 6.37 17.79 -10.54
C PHE A 187 7.71 17.08 -10.68
N HIS A 188 8.21 16.92 -11.90
CA HIS A 188 9.50 16.30 -12.16
C HIS A 188 10.64 17.11 -11.56
N HIS A 189 10.65 18.43 -11.79
CA HIS A 189 11.69 19.34 -11.28
C HIS A 189 11.70 19.37 -9.75
N VAL A 190 10.53 19.51 -9.12
CA VAL A 190 10.39 19.52 -7.66
C VAL A 190 10.77 18.17 -7.05
N SER A 191 10.42 17.05 -7.71
CA SER A 191 10.80 15.71 -7.26
C SER A 191 12.32 15.52 -7.28
N LEU A 192 13.01 15.96 -8.33
CA LEU A 192 14.48 15.91 -8.40
C LEU A 192 15.13 16.83 -7.37
N MET A 193 14.62 18.05 -7.18
CA MET A 193 15.12 18.96 -6.16
C MET A 193 14.96 18.40 -4.74
N THR A 194 13.81 17.79 -4.45
CA THR A 194 13.53 17.15 -3.16
C THR A 194 14.47 15.96 -2.93
N LEU A 195 14.69 15.15 -3.97
CA LEU A 195 15.63 14.02 -3.93
C LEU A 195 17.07 14.50 -3.70
N ASP A 196 17.54 15.52 -4.42
CA ASP A 196 18.89 16.07 -4.23
C ASP A 196 19.06 16.64 -2.81
N SER A 197 18.02 17.31 -2.29
CA SER A 197 18.02 17.86 -0.94
C SER A 197 18.13 16.78 0.12
N ILE A 198 17.35 15.69 0.05
CA ILE A 198 17.45 14.61 1.03
C ILE A 198 18.78 13.85 0.93
N MET A 199 19.31 13.64 -0.29
CA MET A 199 20.61 13.00 -0.50
C MET A 199 21.75 13.81 0.13
N LYS A 200 21.75 15.14 -0.05
CA LYS A 200 22.76 16.01 0.58
C LYS A 200 22.58 16.12 2.10
N CYS A 201 21.35 16.27 2.59
CA CYS A 201 21.11 16.52 4.01
C CYS A 201 21.26 15.25 4.85
N ALA A 202 20.55 14.17 4.50
CA ALA A 202 20.49 12.96 5.33
C ALA A 202 21.61 11.97 5.03
N PHE A 203 22.10 11.91 3.78
CA PHE A 203 23.09 10.94 3.35
C PHE A 203 24.47 11.54 3.04
N SER A 204 24.63 12.86 3.17
CA SER A 204 25.85 13.58 2.82
C SER A 204 26.36 13.23 1.42
N TYR A 205 25.44 12.94 0.49
CA TYR A 205 25.74 12.44 -0.84
C TYR A 205 25.37 13.46 -1.90
N GLN A 206 26.34 13.82 -2.73
CA GLN A 206 26.15 14.76 -3.82
C GLN A 206 25.71 14.03 -5.09
N SER A 207 24.39 13.92 -5.24
CA SER A 207 23.79 13.17 -6.35
C SER A 207 23.86 13.90 -7.69
N ASN A 208 23.85 15.24 -7.66
CA ASN A 208 23.70 16.11 -8.84
C ASN A 208 22.54 15.70 -9.75
N CYS A 209 21.51 15.02 -9.21
CA CYS A 209 20.42 14.43 -9.97
C CYS A 209 19.53 15.43 -10.70
N GLN A 210 19.61 16.70 -10.29
CA GLN A 210 19.01 17.76 -11.04
C GLN A 210 19.74 17.91 -12.38
N THR A 211 21.07 18.10 -12.40
CA THR A 211 21.82 18.43 -13.62
C THR A 211 22.24 17.21 -14.44
N ASP A 212 22.44 16.06 -13.79
CA ASP A 212 22.87 14.81 -14.42
C ASP A 212 21.77 13.75 -14.30
N SER A 213 21.14 13.43 -15.43
CA SER A 213 19.99 12.51 -15.52
C SER A 213 20.37 11.04 -15.71
N GLU A 214 21.66 10.70 -15.81
CA GLU A 214 22.08 9.37 -16.25
C GLU A 214 22.18 8.34 -15.10
N ASN A 215 22.00 8.75 -13.84
CA ASN A 215 22.04 7.80 -12.73
C ASN A 215 20.82 6.87 -12.74
N ALA A 216 21.06 5.59 -13.07
CA ALA A 216 20.03 4.56 -13.18
C ALA A 216 19.18 4.38 -11.91
N TYR A 217 19.76 4.56 -10.72
CA TYR A 217 19.05 4.48 -9.44
C TYR A 217 18.07 5.64 -9.24
N ILE A 218 18.46 6.84 -9.65
CA ILE A 218 17.63 8.05 -9.55
C ILE A 218 16.49 7.94 -10.56
N LYS A 219 16.80 7.50 -11.79
CA LYS A 219 15.80 7.28 -12.83
C LYS A 219 14.78 6.22 -12.42
N SER A 220 15.21 5.13 -11.79
CA SER A 220 14.29 4.08 -11.31
C SER A 220 13.48 4.54 -10.09
N SER A 221 14.08 5.28 -9.15
CA SER A 221 13.40 5.79 -7.96
C SER A 221 12.38 6.88 -8.31
N VAL A 222 12.76 7.84 -9.15
CA VAL A 222 11.83 8.84 -9.69
C VAL A 222 10.77 8.15 -10.52
N ARG A 223 11.11 7.20 -11.39
CA ARG A 223 10.10 6.44 -12.13
C ARG A 223 9.16 5.67 -11.20
N ALA A 224 9.62 5.07 -10.11
CA ALA A 224 8.75 4.40 -9.15
C ALA A 224 7.75 5.40 -8.52
N LEU A 225 8.25 6.55 -8.06
CA LEU A 225 7.42 7.64 -7.52
C LEU A 225 6.41 8.19 -8.54
N LEU A 226 6.84 8.37 -9.79
CA LEU A 226 6.00 8.84 -10.89
C LEU A 226 5.06 7.75 -11.43
N SER A 227 5.43 6.47 -11.37
CA SER A 227 4.64 5.34 -11.89
C SER A 227 3.42 5.02 -11.03
N GLY A 228 3.46 5.38 -9.74
CA GLY A 228 2.26 5.44 -8.91
C GLY A 228 1.19 6.37 -9.50
N ARG A 229 1.57 7.32 -10.37
CA ARG A 229 0.66 8.16 -11.16
C ARG A 229 0.31 7.58 -12.54
N SER A 230 1.15 6.73 -13.15
CA SER A 230 0.82 6.15 -14.48
C SER A 230 -0.35 5.16 -14.39
N GLN A 231 -0.49 4.43 -13.28
CA GLN A 231 -1.74 3.70 -12.98
C GLN A 231 -2.96 4.63 -12.79
N VAL A 232 -2.72 5.93 -12.54
CA VAL A 232 -3.72 6.99 -12.38
C VAL A 232 -3.85 7.86 -13.66
N SER A 233 -3.14 7.56 -14.75
CA SER A 233 -3.23 8.33 -15.99
C SER A 233 -3.43 7.45 -17.23
N GLY A 234 -3.00 6.19 -17.18
CA GLY A 234 -3.03 5.25 -18.29
C GLY A 234 -4.39 4.64 -18.63
N ALA A 235 -5.43 4.80 -17.80
CA ALA A 235 -6.80 4.37 -18.14
C ALA A 235 -7.71 5.53 -18.57
N SER A 236 -7.14 6.68 -18.92
CA SER A 236 -7.86 7.81 -19.55
C SER A 236 -7.89 7.75 -21.09
N LEU A 237 -7.33 6.68 -21.70
CA LEU A 237 -7.29 6.49 -23.16
C LEU A 237 -7.79 5.11 -23.62
N SER A 238 -8.70 4.49 -22.86
CA SER A 238 -9.47 3.32 -23.32
C SER A 238 -10.95 3.44 -22.97
#